data_AF-A0A7S4C9G8-F1
#
_entry.id   AF-A0A7S4C9G8-F1
#
_cell.length_a   1.000
_cell.length_b   1.000
_cell.length_c   1.000
_cell.angle_alpha   90.00
_cell.angle_beta   90.00
_cell.angle_gamma   90.00
#
_symmetry.space_group_name_H-M   'P 1'
#
loop_
_entity.id
_entity.type
_entity.pdbx_description
1 polymer ?
#
loop_
_entity_poly.entity_id
_entity_poly.type
_entity_poly.pdbx_seq_one_letter_code
_entity_poly.pdbx_strand_id
1 'polypeptide(L)'
;KNSILILLQDNQDIVADLIKTFLDDFLELLGQTPKALVYESAHPYKYSKETCKEVAVEGVSKYSVFFDHRCSTEPGYDFLTFYGDPNLTQVIAKCSGSKPWQPLEIGLPRFYFNFRGENALNQWG
;
A
#
# COMPACT_ATOMS: atom_id res chain seq x y z
N LYS A 1 27.68 19.83 -43.04
CA LYS A 1 26.29 19.85 -42.51
C LYS A 1 26.16 18.68 -41.54
N ASN A 2 25.60 18.91 -40.35
CA ASN A 2 25.60 17.95 -39.26
C ASN A 2 24.57 16.83 -39.56
N SER A 3 25.02 15.63 -39.94
CA SER A 3 24.17 14.58 -40.51
C SER A 3 23.03 14.12 -39.57
N ILE A 4 23.21 14.29 -38.26
CA ILE A 4 22.18 14.01 -37.25
C ILE A 4 21.00 15.00 -37.35
N LEU A 5 21.25 16.28 -37.61
CA LEU A 5 20.20 17.29 -37.76
C LEU A 5 19.32 17.02 -38.99
N ILE A 6 19.93 16.50 -40.06
CA ILE A 6 19.20 16.12 -41.29
C ILE A 6 18.32 14.90 -41.01
N LEU A 7 18.87 13.86 -40.37
CA LEU A 7 18.09 12.68 -39.99
C LEU A 7 16.93 13.02 -39.05
N LEU A 8 17.10 13.95 -38.13
CA LEU A 8 16.02 14.41 -37.26
C LEU A 8 14.96 15.23 -38.02
N GLN A 9 15.35 16.00 -39.03
CA GLN A 9 14.42 16.72 -39.90
C GLN A 9 13.62 15.78 -40.80
N ASP A 10 14.27 14.77 -41.37
CA ASP A 10 13.64 13.82 -42.28
C ASP A 10 12.70 12.83 -41.56
N ASN A 11 12.81 12.71 -40.23
CA ASN A 11 11.98 11.84 -39.39
C ASN A 11 11.12 12.63 -38.39
N GLN A 12 10.76 13.88 -38.72
CA GLN A 12 9.99 14.75 -37.82
C GLN A 12 8.70 14.11 -37.33
N ASP A 13 7.98 13.39 -38.19
CA ASP A 13 6.71 12.75 -37.83
C ASP A 13 6.93 11.62 -36.81
N ILE A 14 7.95 10.79 -36.99
CA ILE A 14 8.30 9.71 -36.06
C ILE A 14 8.72 10.27 -34.69
N VAL A 15 9.50 11.36 -34.69
CA VAL A 15 9.91 12.04 -33.46
C VAL A 15 8.70 12.67 -32.76
N ALA A 16 7.77 13.26 -33.52
CA ALA A 16 6.55 13.85 -32.97
C ALA A 16 5.63 12.77 -32.36
N ASP A 17 5.44 11.65 -33.03
CA ASP A 17 4.64 10.51 -32.53
C ASP A 17 5.24 9.91 -31.27
N LEU A 18 6.58 9.78 -31.20
CA LEU A 18 7.27 9.30 -30.00
C LEU A 18 7.07 10.25 -28.82
N ILE A 19 7.23 11.56 -29.05
CA ILE A 19 7.00 12.59 -28.02
C ILE A 19 5.55 12.55 -27.55
N LYS A 20 4.59 12.45 -28.47
CA LYS A 20 3.18 12.38 -28.15
C LYS A 20 2.85 11.13 -27.32
N THR A 21 3.33 9.96 -27.74
CA THR A 21 3.11 8.70 -27.03
C THR A 21 3.68 8.76 -25.61
N PHE A 22 4.91 9.27 -25.46
CA PHE A 22 5.51 9.46 -24.13
C PHE A 22 4.69 10.41 -23.25
N LEU A 23 4.18 11.51 -23.82
CA LEU A 23 3.35 12.46 -23.08
C LEU A 23 2.02 11.85 -22.67
N ASP A 24 1.37 11.08 -23.55
CA ASP A 24 0.10 10.41 -23.26
C ASP A 24 0.30 9.39 -22.11
N ASP A 25 1.33 8.54 -22.18
CA ASP A 25 1.69 7.57 -21.14
C ASP A 25 2.06 8.25 -19.82
N PHE A 26 2.80 9.36 -19.89
CA PHE A 26 3.20 10.12 -18.70
C PHE A 26 2.02 10.85 -18.06
N LEU A 27 1.11 11.40 -18.86
CA LEU A 27 -0.12 12.02 -18.36
C LEU A 27 -1.05 10.97 -17.74
N GLU A 28 -1.13 9.78 -18.32
CA GLU A 28 -1.85 8.65 -17.72
C GLU A 28 -1.23 8.28 -16.37
N LEU A 29 0.11 8.19 -16.28
CA LEU A 29 0.83 7.94 -15.03
C LEU A 29 0.57 9.02 -13.97
N LEU A 30 0.59 10.30 -14.35
CA LEU A 30 0.29 11.41 -13.45
C LEU A 30 -1.18 11.47 -13.03
N GLY A 31 -2.08 10.95 -13.86
CA GLY A 31 -3.52 10.86 -13.60
C GLY A 31 -3.90 9.69 -12.69
N GLN A 32 -2.99 8.76 -12.41
CA GLN A 32 -3.24 7.66 -11.47
C GLN A 32 -3.32 8.20 -10.05
N THR A 33 -4.55 8.39 -9.56
CA THR A 33 -4.77 8.60 -8.14
C THR A 33 -4.21 7.39 -7.38
N PRO A 34 -3.43 7.59 -6.30
CA PRO A 34 -2.93 6.49 -5.50
C PRO A 34 -4.09 5.56 -5.13
N LYS A 35 -3.97 4.28 -5.50
CA LYS A 35 -5.00 3.30 -5.17
C LYS A 35 -5.06 3.15 -3.65
N ALA A 36 -6.08 3.74 -3.03
CA ALA A 36 -6.34 3.58 -1.61
C ALA A 36 -6.96 2.20 -1.37
N LEU A 37 -6.30 1.38 -0.57
CA LEU A 37 -6.85 0.13 -0.06
C LEU A 37 -7.39 0.38 1.34
N VAL A 38 -8.67 0.09 1.55
CA VAL A 38 -9.34 0.24 2.85
C VAL A 38 -9.67 -1.14 3.39
N TYR A 39 -9.20 -1.43 4.60
CA TYR A 39 -9.50 -2.65 5.34
C TYR A 39 -10.18 -2.27 6.64
N GLU A 40 -11.35 -2.86 6.89
CA GLU A 40 -12.13 -2.61 8.09
C GLU A 40 -12.52 -3.94 8.74
N SER A 41 -12.46 -3.96 10.08
CA SER A 41 -12.93 -5.08 10.88
C SER A 41 -14.46 -5.05 11.00
N ALA A 42 -15.07 -6.12 11.52
CA ALA A 42 -16.47 -6.02 11.97
C ALA A 42 -16.53 -5.16 13.24
N HIS A 43 -17.68 -4.54 13.53
CA HIS A 43 -17.87 -3.74 14.75
C HIS A 43 -19.01 -4.31 15.60
N PRO A 44 -18.73 -4.87 16.80
CA PRO A 44 -17.40 -5.08 17.36
C PRO A 44 -16.63 -6.19 16.63
N TYR A 45 -15.29 -6.17 16.65
CA TYR A 45 -14.50 -7.18 15.91
C TYR A 45 -14.69 -8.56 16.52
N LYS A 46 -14.50 -9.62 15.74
CA LYS A 46 -14.64 -10.99 16.25
C LYS A 46 -13.29 -11.51 16.72
N TYR A 47 -13.33 -12.42 17.70
CA TYR A 47 -12.22 -13.35 17.93
C TYR A 47 -11.77 -13.95 16.60
N SER A 48 -10.46 -13.87 16.32
CA SER A 48 -9.90 -14.38 15.07
C SER A 48 -8.62 -15.15 15.36
N LYS A 49 -8.63 -16.43 14.99
CA LYS A 49 -7.41 -17.22 14.83
C LYS A 49 -6.86 -16.91 13.44
N GLU A 50 -6.04 -15.87 13.37
CA GLU A 50 -5.13 -15.60 12.26
C GLU A 50 -5.79 -15.50 10.88
N THR A 51 -6.16 -14.27 10.53
CA THR A 51 -6.46 -13.89 9.15
C THR A 51 -5.30 -13.05 8.63
N CYS A 52 -4.25 -13.73 8.16
CA CYS A 52 -3.20 -13.10 7.38
C CYS A 52 -3.79 -12.62 6.04
N LYS A 53 -3.56 -11.36 5.70
CA LYS A 53 -3.93 -10.75 4.42
C LYS A 53 -2.67 -10.23 3.73
N GLU A 54 -2.54 -10.54 2.45
CA GLU A 54 -1.51 -9.97 1.59
C GLU A 54 -1.96 -8.60 1.05
N VAL A 55 -1.01 -7.66 0.97
CA VAL A 55 -1.16 -6.39 0.29
C VAL A 55 -0.08 -6.30 -0.80
N ALA A 56 -0.54 -6.32 -2.05
CA ALA A 56 0.30 -6.14 -3.23
C ALA A 56 -0.49 -5.41 -4.32
N VAL A 57 0.05 -4.29 -4.79
CA VAL A 57 -0.47 -3.51 -5.92
C VAL A 57 0.62 -3.44 -6.98
N GLU A 58 0.26 -3.77 -8.22
CA GLU A 58 1.20 -3.75 -9.34
C GLU A 58 1.80 -2.35 -9.53
N GLY A 59 3.11 -2.29 -9.78
CA GLY A 59 3.85 -1.04 -9.95
C GLY A 59 4.17 -0.26 -8.67
N VAL A 60 3.67 -0.69 -7.50
CA VAL A 60 3.94 -0.02 -6.21
C VAL A 60 5.19 -0.59 -5.54
N SER A 61 6.08 0.30 -5.07
CA SER A 61 7.31 -0.06 -4.35
C SER A 61 7.27 0.27 -2.86
N LYS A 62 6.30 1.06 -2.42
CA LYS A 62 6.12 1.47 -1.02
C LYS A 62 4.66 1.78 -0.70
N TYR A 63 4.30 1.64 0.57
CA TYR A 63 2.96 1.94 1.08
C TYR A 63 3.04 2.89 2.27
N SER A 64 2.14 3.87 2.28
CA SER A 64 1.82 4.67 3.46
C SER A 64 0.55 4.10 4.09
N VAL A 65 0.65 3.61 5.33
CA VAL A 65 -0.46 3.02 6.08
C VAL A 65 -0.96 4.03 7.10
N PHE A 66 -2.26 4.29 7.08
CA PHE A 66 -2.95 5.19 8.01
C PHE A 66 -4.00 4.42 8.80
N PHE A 67 -4.27 4.88 10.01
CA PHE A 67 -5.26 4.30 10.90
C PHE A 67 -6.39 5.29 11.14
N ASP A 68 -7.63 4.81 11.12
CA ASP A 68 -8.76 5.62 11.56
C ASP A 68 -8.59 5.92 13.06
N HIS A 69 -8.95 7.14 13.49
CA HIS A 69 -8.89 7.54 14.89
C HIS A 69 -9.71 6.67 15.84
N ARG A 70 -10.66 5.89 15.32
CA ARG A 70 -11.49 4.94 16.08
C ARG A 70 -10.86 3.56 16.23
N CYS A 71 -9.74 3.28 15.56
CA CYS A 71 -9.04 2.01 15.72
C CYS A 71 -8.66 1.79 17.19
N SER A 72 -9.11 0.68 17.76
CA SER A 72 -8.94 0.38 19.17
C SER A 72 -9.06 -1.12 19.40
N THR A 73 -8.07 -1.69 20.08
CA THR A 73 -8.08 -3.10 20.46
C THR A 73 -7.91 -3.25 21.97
N GLU A 74 -8.12 -4.45 22.51
CA GLU A 74 -7.76 -4.71 23.90
C GLU A 74 -6.23 -4.57 24.09
N PRO A 75 -5.77 -3.61 24.92
CA PRO A 75 -4.34 -3.34 25.06
C PRO A 75 -3.59 -4.56 25.61
N GLY A 76 -2.57 -5.02 24.88
CA GLY A 76 -1.67 -6.08 25.32
C GLY A 76 -2.17 -7.51 25.08
N TYR A 77 -3.39 -7.68 24.60
CA TYR A 77 -3.97 -8.99 24.24
C TYR A 77 -4.24 -9.08 22.74
N ASP A 78 -4.83 -8.03 22.17
CA ASP A 78 -5.23 -8.00 20.78
C ASP A 78 -4.27 -7.14 19.95
N PHE A 79 -3.84 -7.68 18.81
CA PHE A 79 -2.76 -7.11 18.02
C PHE A 79 -3.05 -7.10 16.52
N LEU A 80 -2.79 -5.95 15.89
CA LEU A 80 -2.56 -5.85 14.46
C LEU A 80 -1.05 -5.87 14.21
N THR A 81 -0.56 -6.83 13.43
CA THR A 81 0.87 -6.97 13.14
C THR A 81 1.10 -6.97 11.63
N PHE A 82 2.11 -6.24 11.19
CA PHE A 82 2.54 -6.14 9.79
C PHE A 82 3.83 -6.94 9.60
N TYR A 83 3.95 -7.62 8.47
CA TYR A 83 5.03 -8.55 8.16
C TYR A 83 5.57 -8.34 6.74
N GLY A 84 6.87 -8.58 6.56
CA GLY A 84 7.54 -8.54 5.26
C GLY A 84 7.42 -9.81 4.42
N ASP A 85 7.00 -10.92 5.05
CA ASP A 85 6.97 -12.25 4.44
C ASP A 85 5.66 -12.99 4.74
N PRO A 86 5.26 -13.94 3.86
CA PRO A 86 4.01 -14.68 4.01
C PRO A 86 3.98 -15.63 5.22
N ASN A 87 5.15 -16.01 5.77
CA ASN A 87 5.23 -16.94 6.90
C ASN A 87 5.12 -16.23 8.25
N LEU A 88 4.85 -14.92 8.26
CA LEU A 88 4.67 -14.12 9.47
C LEU A 88 5.91 -14.09 10.39
N THR A 89 7.12 -14.12 9.80
CA THR A 89 8.38 -14.20 10.56
C THR A 89 9.12 -12.86 10.67
N GLN A 90 9.01 -12.01 9.66
CA GLN A 90 9.64 -10.70 9.56
C GLN A 90 8.67 -9.61 10.00
N VAL A 91 8.56 -9.37 11.31
CA VAL A 91 7.70 -8.30 11.85
C VAL A 91 8.23 -6.92 11.44
N ILE A 92 7.37 -6.11 10.83
CA ILE A 92 7.62 -4.71 10.48
C ILE A 92 7.14 -3.80 11.61
N ALA A 93 5.89 -3.98 12.04
CA ALA A 93 5.25 -3.17 13.06
C ALA A 93 4.15 -3.94 13.77
N LYS A 94 3.82 -3.51 15.01
CA LYS A 94 2.78 -4.11 15.84
C LYS A 94 2.03 -3.03 16.59
N CYS A 95 0.70 -3.07 16.52
CA CYS A 95 -0.22 -2.08 17.09
C CYS A 95 -1.20 -2.77 18.06
N SER A 96 -1.56 -2.07 19.14
CA SER A 96 -2.53 -2.51 20.15
C SER A 96 -3.04 -1.35 20.99
N GLY A 97 -4.25 -1.49 21.55
CA GLY A 97 -4.86 -0.52 22.46
C GLY A 97 -5.53 0.67 21.75
N SER A 98 -6.02 1.61 22.55
CA SER A 98 -6.92 2.71 22.13
C SER A 98 -6.23 4.05 21.84
N LYS A 99 -4.90 4.06 21.71
CA LYS A 99 -4.15 5.30 21.38
C LYS A 99 -4.22 5.54 19.88
N PRO A 100 -4.12 6.79 19.39
CA PRO A 100 -3.98 7.02 17.96
C PRO A 100 -2.73 6.30 17.47
N TRP A 101 -2.94 5.25 16.68
CA TRP A 101 -1.85 4.49 16.09
C TRP A 101 -1.15 5.38 15.08
N GLN A 102 0.17 5.39 15.13
CA GLN A 102 0.98 6.24 14.28
C GLN A 102 0.98 5.69 12.86
N PRO A 103 0.91 6.55 11.81
CA PRO A 103 1.10 6.11 10.44
C PRO A 103 2.41 5.35 10.25
N LEU A 104 2.42 4.41 9.30
CA LEU A 104 3.56 3.55 9.01
C LEU A 104 3.93 3.63 7.54
N GLU A 105 5.22 3.76 7.25
CA GLU A 105 5.78 3.61 5.89
C GLU A 105 6.35 2.20 5.73
N ILE A 106 5.93 1.51 4.67
CA ILE A 106 6.40 0.16 4.32
C ILE A 106 7.10 0.24 2.97
N GLY A 107 8.43 0.17 2.97
CA GLY A 107 9.28 0.23 1.77
C GLY A 107 9.39 -1.11 1.02
N LEU A 108 8.31 -1.89 0.97
CA LEU A 108 8.27 -3.18 0.27
C LEU A 108 7.17 -3.14 -0.80
N PRO A 109 7.37 -3.77 -1.97
CA PRO A 109 6.33 -3.85 -3.01
C PRO A 109 5.14 -4.73 -2.61
N ARG A 110 5.35 -5.62 -1.63
CA ARG A 110 4.33 -6.44 -0.98
C ARG A 110 4.59 -6.55 0.51
N PHE A 111 3.53 -6.68 1.29
CA PHE A 111 3.61 -6.98 2.72
C PHE A 111 2.35 -7.74 3.16
N TYR A 112 2.35 -8.21 4.39
CA TYR A 112 1.24 -8.94 4.98
C TYR A 112 0.82 -8.28 6.28
N PHE A 113 -0.45 -8.38 6.63
CA PHE A 113 -0.89 -8.03 7.98
C PHE A 113 -1.80 -9.10 8.56
N ASN A 114 -1.76 -9.25 9.86
CA ASN A 114 -2.58 -10.18 10.59
C ASN A 114 -3.18 -9.49 11.81
N PHE A 115 -4.49 -9.65 11.98
CA PHE A 115 -5.19 -9.26 13.19
C PHE A 115 -5.47 -10.49 14.04
N ARG A 116 -5.02 -10.47 15.29
CA ARG A 116 -5.26 -11.52 16.28
C ARG A 116 -6.01 -10.91 17.46
N GLY A 117 -7.24 -11.37 17.66
CA GLY A 117 -8.03 -11.09 18.85
C GLY A 117 -8.11 -12.35 19.72
N GLU A 118 -7.82 -12.25 21.02
CA GLU A 118 -7.72 -13.43 21.90
C GLU A 118 -8.99 -13.76 22.70
N ASN A 119 -9.92 -12.81 22.88
CA ASN A 119 -11.12 -13.04 23.69
C ASN A 119 -12.36 -12.31 23.13
N ALA A 120 -13.41 -12.18 23.96
CA ALA A 120 -14.71 -11.60 23.59
C ALA A 120 -14.89 -10.13 24.05
N LEU A 121 -13.86 -9.48 24.60
CA LEU A 121 -13.89 -8.05 24.98
C LEU A 121 -13.64 -7.18 23.76
N ASN A 122 -14.51 -7.35 22.77
CA ASN A 122 -14.32 -6.80 21.45
C ASN A 122 -14.60 -5.28 21.43
N GLN A 123 -13.57 -4.50 21.09
CA GLN A 123 -13.66 -3.05 20.87
C GLN A 123 -14.00 -2.74 19.40
N TRP A 124 -13.93 -1.46 19.03
CA TRP A 124 -14.05 -0.99 17.64
C TRP A 124 -12.68 -1.13 17.00
N GLY A 125 -12.51 -2.14 16.15
CA GLY A 125 -11.19 -2.61 15.71
C GLY A 125 -10.51 -1.66 14.76
#